data_AF-A0A926VYJ1-F1
#
_entry.id   AF-A0A926VYJ1-F1
#
_cell.length_a   1.000
_cell.length_b   1.000
_cell.length_c   1.000
_cell.angle_alpha   90.00
_cell.angle_beta   90.00
_cell.angle_gamma   90.00
#
_symmetry.space_group_name_H-M   'P 1'
#
loop_
_entity.id
_entity.type
_entity.pdbx_description
1 polymer ?
#
loop_
_entity_poly.entity_id
_entity_poly.type
_entity_poly.pdbx_seq_one_letter_code
_entity_poly.pdbx_strand_id
1 'polypeptide(L)'
;MKYASINEMTYSENAGFRAKVRAEPFSQFQNVYERLGYTAILDSGWVTLTCDAETFANNLPMFIHAYINKIFGSIPSLHLAEPFPEGTRYSELCITYMVSYILGMLVRYYPTHWISFIQGDKGDFLWPTMNRVQQLVEQNFPELVIELISDILEERKSERNHAEDPMNA
;
A
#
# COMPACT_ATOMS: atom_id res chain seq x y z
N MET A 1 -2.47 3.69 -11.67
CA MET A 1 -1.38 3.32 -10.73
C MET A 1 -0.89 1.94 -11.13
N LYS A 2 0.38 1.80 -11.49
CA LYS A 2 0.96 0.51 -11.86
C LYS A 2 1.46 -0.19 -10.59
N TYR A 3 1.28 -1.50 -10.51
CA TYR A 3 1.68 -2.28 -9.35
C TYR A 3 2.05 -3.71 -9.74
N ALA A 4 2.91 -4.34 -8.95
CA ALA A 4 3.39 -5.70 -9.15
C ALA A 4 3.35 -6.47 -7.82
N SER A 5 2.90 -7.73 -7.86
CA SER A 5 2.83 -8.57 -6.66
C SER A 5 4.22 -8.95 -6.16
N ILE A 6 4.41 -8.88 -4.84
CA ILE A 6 5.63 -9.32 -4.15
C ILE A 6 5.45 -10.78 -3.72
N ASN A 7 6.44 -11.61 -4.02
CA ASN A 7 6.48 -13.00 -3.57
C ASN A 7 7.28 -13.16 -2.27
N GLU A 8 8.43 -12.50 -2.20
CA GLU A 8 9.36 -12.56 -1.06
C GLU A 8 9.94 -11.17 -0.83
N MET A 9 10.13 -10.80 0.43
CA MET A 9 10.74 -9.54 0.82
C MET A 9 11.58 -9.72 2.08
N THR A 10 12.79 -9.17 2.06
CA THR A 10 13.71 -9.20 3.20
C THR A 10 14.42 -7.85 3.30
N TYR A 11 14.63 -7.39 4.53
CA TYR A 11 15.44 -6.22 4.84
C TYR A 11 16.38 -6.55 5.99
N SER A 12 17.63 -6.09 5.90
CA SER A 12 18.57 -6.09 7.01
C SER A 12 19.51 -4.90 6.88
N GLU A 13 20.00 -4.36 7.99
CA GLU A 13 20.92 -3.21 7.98
C GLU A 13 22.23 -3.51 7.23
N ASN A 14 22.71 -4.77 7.28
CA ASN A 14 23.97 -5.16 6.65
C ASN A 14 23.83 -5.51 5.16
N ALA A 15 22.74 -6.17 4.76
CA ALA A 15 22.56 -6.64 3.38
C ALA A 15 21.62 -5.75 2.54
N GLY A 16 21.01 -4.73 3.15
CA GLY A 16 20.05 -3.85 2.52
C GLY A 16 18.69 -4.51 2.28
N PHE A 17 18.01 -4.02 1.25
CA PHE A 17 16.67 -4.48 0.86
C PHE A 17 16.74 -5.44 -0.32
N ARG A 18 15.91 -6.48 -0.28
CA ARG A 18 15.68 -7.41 -1.38
C ARG A 18 14.21 -7.77 -1.47
N ALA A 19 13.62 -7.69 -2.65
CA ALA A 19 12.27 -8.17 -2.93
C ALA A 19 12.19 -8.91 -4.27
N LYS A 20 11.42 -9.99 -4.32
CA LYS A 20 11.05 -10.65 -5.58
C LYS A 20 9.66 -10.19 -6.00
N VAL A 21 9.58 -9.54 -7.16
CA VAL A 21 8.34 -9.00 -7.71
C VAL A 21 8.04 -9.60 -9.08
N ARG A 22 6.77 -9.70 -9.44
CA ARG A 22 6.37 -10.30 -10.72
C ARG A 22 6.84 -9.43 -11.90
N ALA A 23 7.57 -10.02 -12.85
CA ALA A 23 8.30 -9.26 -13.86
C ALA A 23 7.40 -8.50 -14.84
N GLU A 24 6.37 -9.16 -15.36
CA GLU A 24 5.49 -8.61 -16.40
C GLU A 24 4.84 -7.27 -15.99
N PRO A 25 4.15 -7.15 -14.84
CA PRO A 25 3.62 -5.86 -14.40
C PRO A 25 4.71 -4.87 -13.96
N PHE A 26 5.80 -5.34 -13.34
CA PHE A 26 6.88 -4.49 -12.84
C PHE A 26 7.63 -3.76 -13.97
N SER A 27 7.77 -4.41 -15.12
CA SER A 27 8.43 -3.83 -16.31
C SER A 27 7.88 -2.46 -16.72
N GLN A 28 6.61 -2.19 -16.43
CA GLN A 28 5.95 -0.94 -16.80
C GLN A 28 6.41 0.28 -15.97
N PHE A 29 7.05 0.05 -14.82
CA PHE A 29 7.52 1.09 -13.90
C PHE A 29 8.89 0.80 -13.28
N GLN A 30 9.60 -0.21 -13.78
CA GLN A 30 10.96 -0.57 -13.35
C GLN A 30 11.92 0.63 -13.40
N ASN A 31 11.89 1.42 -14.48
CA ASN A 31 12.75 2.60 -14.65
C ASN A 31 12.59 3.63 -13.52
N VAL A 32 11.43 3.69 -12.86
CA VAL A 32 11.22 4.59 -11.72
C VAL A 32 12.06 4.14 -10.54
N TYR A 33 12.09 2.84 -10.25
CA TYR A 33 12.89 2.27 -9.17
C TYR A 33 14.39 2.30 -9.48
N GLU A 34 14.80 2.09 -10.72
CA GLU A 34 16.20 2.23 -11.13
C GLU A 34 16.71 3.65 -10.92
N ARG A 35 15.90 4.67 -11.24
CA ARG A 35 16.22 6.07 -10.96
C ARG A 35 16.31 6.41 -9.48
N LEU A 36 15.66 5.62 -8.63
CA LEU A 36 15.72 5.74 -7.16
C LEU A 36 16.91 4.99 -6.56
N GLY A 37 17.77 4.38 -7.39
CA GLY A 37 18.97 3.67 -6.96
C GLY A 37 18.80 2.15 -6.77
N TYR A 38 17.65 1.59 -7.15
CA TYR A 38 17.43 0.15 -7.06
C TYR A 38 18.01 -0.59 -8.26
N THR A 39 18.54 -1.79 -8.03
CA THR A 39 18.97 -2.71 -9.09
C THR A 39 17.92 -3.79 -9.30
N ALA A 40 17.56 -4.03 -10.56
CA ALA A 40 16.56 -5.02 -10.94
C ALA A 40 17.22 -6.15 -11.75
N ILE A 41 17.12 -7.39 -11.27
CA ILE A 41 17.66 -8.58 -11.95
C ILE A 41 16.49 -9.50 -12.33
N LEU A 42 16.30 -9.73 -13.62
CA LEU A 42 15.28 -10.64 -14.14
C LEU A 42 15.73 -12.10 -14.02
N ASP A 43 14.91 -12.93 -13.40
CA ASP A 43 15.08 -14.38 -13.31
C ASP A 43 13.72 -15.08 -13.43
N SER A 44 13.57 -15.94 -14.44
CA SER A 44 12.46 -16.90 -14.55
C SER A 44 11.04 -16.31 -14.34
N GLY A 45 10.77 -15.13 -14.91
CA GLY A 45 9.46 -14.46 -14.81
C GLY A 45 9.28 -13.58 -13.57
N TRP A 46 10.31 -13.47 -12.74
CA TRP A 46 10.38 -12.61 -11.56
C TRP A 46 11.53 -11.61 -11.70
N VAL A 47 11.38 -10.46 -11.07
CA VAL A 47 12.46 -9.48 -10.92
C VAL A 47 12.86 -9.45 -9.45
N THR A 48 14.14 -9.71 -9.20
CA THR A 48 14.74 -9.48 -7.88
C THR A 48 15.21 -8.03 -7.83
N LEU A 49 14.53 -7.23 -7.03
CA LEU A 49 14.84 -5.84 -6.77
C LEU A 49 15.72 -5.74 -5.52
N THR A 50 16.88 -5.06 -5.62
CA THR A 50 17.83 -4.91 -4.51
C THR A 50 18.35 -3.49 -4.38
N CYS A 51 18.61 -3.04 -3.15
CA CYS A 51 19.37 -1.83 -2.87
C CYS A 51 20.07 -1.93 -1.51
N ASP A 52 21.08 -1.10 -1.27
CA ASP A 52 21.71 -0.97 0.04
C ASP A 52 20.79 -0.28 1.07
N ALA A 53 21.19 -0.28 2.34
CA ALA A 53 20.39 0.27 3.44
C ALA A 53 20.24 1.80 3.37
N GLU A 54 21.25 2.53 2.88
CA GLU A 54 21.21 3.99 2.76
C GLU A 54 20.24 4.41 1.66
N THR A 55 20.33 3.77 0.50
CA THR A 55 19.40 3.93 -0.61
C THR A 55 17.98 3.58 -0.19
N PHE A 56 17.80 2.49 0.57
CA PHE A 56 16.48 2.09 1.07
C PHE A 56 15.88 3.14 2.01
N ALA A 57 16.67 3.66 2.96
CA ALA A 57 16.22 4.67 3.91
C ALA A 57 15.84 5.98 3.22
N ASN A 58 16.62 6.40 2.21
CA ASN A 58 16.37 7.64 1.47
C ASN A 58 15.25 7.50 0.42
N ASN A 59 15.01 6.30 -0.10
CA ASN A 59 14.13 6.07 -1.24
C ASN A 59 13.08 4.97 -1.02
N LEU A 60 12.51 4.87 0.18
CA LEU A 60 11.55 3.83 0.58
C LEU A 60 10.57 3.39 -0.53
N PRO A 61 10.39 2.10 -0.79
CA PRO A 61 9.42 1.65 -1.78
C PRO A 61 7.99 1.98 -1.34
N MET A 62 7.11 2.23 -2.31
CA MET A 62 5.67 2.30 -2.04
C MET A 62 5.08 0.89 -2.04
N PHE A 63 4.53 0.52 -0.89
CA PHE A 63 3.83 -0.75 -0.70
C PHE A 63 2.33 -0.53 -0.63
N ILE A 64 1.57 -1.44 -1.25
CA ILE A 64 0.11 -1.50 -1.14
C ILE A 64 -0.26 -2.93 -0.79
N HIS A 65 -1.07 -3.09 0.25
CA HIS A 65 -1.67 -4.38 0.54
C HIS A 65 -2.99 -4.52 -0.21
N ALA A 66 -3.26 -5.71 -0.73
CA ALA A 66 -4.61 -6.04 -1.16
C ALA A 66 -5.48 -6.39 0.05
N TYR A 67 -5.82 -5.40 0.90
CA TYR A 67 -6.72 -5.63 2.04
C TYR A 67 -8.10 -6.16 1.58
N ILE A 68 -8.54 -5.80 0.36
CA ILE A 68 -9.81 -6.30 -0.24
C ILE A 68 -9.83 -7.84 -0.33
N ASN A 69 -8.67 -8.50 -0.43
CA ASN A 69 -8.59 -9.96 -0.52
C ASN A 69 -8.84 -10.68 0.81
N LYS A 70 -8.78 -9.99 1.96
CA LYS A 70 -9.21 -10.57 3.26
C LYS A 70 -10.69 -10.97 3.24
N ILE A 71 -11.53 -10.24 2.50
CA ILE A 71 -12.99 -10.46 2.43
C ILE A 71 -13.33 -11.84 1.83
N PHE A 72 -12.47 -12.36 0.94
CA PHE A 72 -12.66 -13.67 0.31
C PHE A 72 -11.93 -14.81 1.03
N GLY A 73 -11.39 -14.58 2.23
CA GLY A 73 -10.59 -15.58 2.95
C GLY A 73 -9.25 -15.90 2.27
N SER A 74 -8.81 -15.07 1.33
CA SER A 74 -7.52 -15.21 0.66
C SER A 74 -6.42 -14.45 1.40
N ILE A 75 -5.19 -14.97 1.35
CA ILE A 75 -4.03 -14.35 1.99
C ILE A 75 -3.83 -12.96 1.38
N PRO A 76 -3.81 -11.88 2.17
CA PRO A 76 -3.55 -10.53 1.65
C PRO A 76 -2.19 -10.53 0.96
N SER A 77 -2.17 -10.14 -0.31
CA SER A 77 -0.96 -10.07 -1.11
C SER A 77 -0.37 -8.66 -1.04
N LEU A 78 0.92 -8.60 -0.71
CA LEU A 78 1.70 -7.37 -0.75
C LEU A 78 2.07 -7.04 -2.19
N HIS A 79 1.90 -5.78 -2.58
CA HIS A 79 2.27 -5.29 -3.89
C HIS A 79 3.26 -4.13 -3.75
N LEU A 80 4.18 -4.08 -4.71
CA LEU A 80 5.02 -2.94 -4.97
C LEU A 80 4.31 -2.05 -5.97
N ALA A 81 4.16 -0.76 -5.69
CA ALA A 81 3.47 0.16 -6.59
C ALA A 81 4.36 1.31 -7.03
N GLU A 82 4.10 1.84 -8.23
CA GLU A 82 4.74 3.05 -8.71
C GLU A 82 4.42 4.23 -7.77
N PRO A 83 5.43 4.96 -7.26
CA PRO A 83 5.22 6.18 -6.48
C PRO A 83 4.37 7.21 -7.24
N PHE A 84 3.71 8.12 -6.51
CA PHE A 84 2.99 9.24 -7.13
C PHE A 84 3.98 10.18 -7.86
N PRO A 85 3.49 11.08 -8.74
CA PRO A 85 4.33 12.07 -9.39
C PRO A 85 5.28 12.76 -8.40
N GLU A 86 6.49 13.07 -8.88
CA GLU A 86 7.60 13.61 -8.08
C GLU A 86 8.20 12.65 -7.05
N GLY A 87 7.80 11.36 -7.07
CA GLY A 87 8.31 10.37 -6.13
C GLY A 87 7.65 10.45 -4.74
N THR A 88 6.51 11.14 -4.66
CA THR A 88 5.76 11.26 -3.41
C THR A 88 5.19 9.91 -3.02
N ARG A 89 5.30 9.58 -1.72
CA ARG A 89 4.86 8.31 -1.17
C ARG A 89 3.83 8.55 -0.10
N TYR A 90 2.75 7.79 -0.14
CA TYR A 90 1.67 7.87 0.81
C TYR A 90 1.46 6.49 1.41
N SER A 91 1.18 6.45 2.70
CA SER A 91 0.72 5.23 3.35
C SER A 91 -0.65 4.84 2.79
N GLU A 92 -0.99 3.56 2.89
CA GLU A 92 -2.30 3.06 2.48
C GLU A 92 -3.45 3.78 3.21
N LEU A 93 -3.24 4.13 4.49
CA LEU A 93 -4.16 4.95 5.27
C LEU A 93 -4.37 6.35 4.66
N CYS A 94 -3.31 6.99 4.19
CA CYS A 94 -3.41 8.31 3.55
C CYS A 94 -4.13 8.21 2.20
N ILE A 95 -3.84 7.17 1.40
CA ILE A 95 -4.51 6.93 0.12
C ILE A 95 -6.00 6.68 0.32
N THR A 96 -6.37 5.83 1.27
CA THR A 96 -7.78 5.55 1.61
C THR A 96 -8.51 6.78 2.15
N TYR A 97 -7.83 7.61 2.95
CA TYR A 97 -8.35 8.91 3.36
C TYR A 97 -8.63 9.82 2.14
N MET A 98 -7.67 9.97 1.22
CA MET A 98 -7.85 10.77 0.01
C MET A 98 -9.03 10.28 -0.83
N VAL A 99 -9.16 8.96 -1.01
CA VAL A 99 -10.28 8.35 -1.73
C VAL A 99 -11.61 8.66 -1.04
N SER A 100 -11.69 8.51 0.30
CA SER A 100 -12.91 8.84 1.05
C SER A 100 -13.31 10.31 0.92
N TYR A 101 -12.33 11.22 0.94
CA TYR A 101 -12.55 12.64 0.71
C TYR A 101 -13.11 12.91 -0.70
N ILE A 102 -12.50 12.33 -1.74
CA ILE A 102 -12.95 12.49 -3.13
C ILE A 102 -14.37 11.95 -3.31
N LEU A 103 -14.69 10.78 -2.74
CA LEU A 103 -16.05 10.24 -2.75
C LEU A 103 -17.03 11.18 -2.03
N GLY A 104 -16.66 11.71 -0.87
CA GLY A 104 -17.49 12.68 -0.15
C GLY A 104 -17.77 13.94 -0.98
N MET A 105 -16.76 14.44 -1.70
CA MET A 105 -16.91 15.56 -2.62
C MET A 105 -17.83 15.21 -3.80
N LEU A 106 -17.70 14.01 -4.37
CA LEU A 106 -18.57 13.52 -5.45
C LEU A 106 -20.04 13.46 -4.99
N VAL A 107 -20.31 12.90 -3.81
CA VAL A 107 -21.66 12.81 -3.24
C VAL A 107 -22.25 14.19 -2.99
N ARG A 108 -21.46 15.13 -2.42
CA ARG A 108 -21.94 16.45 -2.03
C ARG A 108 -22.18 17.37 -3.22
N TYR A 109 -21.26 17.41 -4.18
CA TYR A 109 -21.29 18.39 -5.27
C TYR A 109 -21.85 17.85 -6.58
N TYR A 110 -21.85 16.52 -6.76
CA TYR A 110 -22.33 15.85 -7.98
C TYR A 110 -23.30 14.70 -7.67
N PRO A 111 -24.38 14.94 -6.90
CA PRO A 111 -25.27 13.87 -6.41
C PRO A 111 -25.98 13.11 -7.54
N THR A 112 -26.31 13.75 -8.66
CA THR A 112 -26.94 13.08 -9.81
C THR A 112 -25.97 12.07 -10.46
N HIS A 113 -24.69 12.42 -10.60
CA HIS A 113 -23.67 11.50 -11.11
C HIS A 113 -23.43 10.34 -10.15
N TRP A 114 -23.40 10.62 -8.84
CA TRP A 114 -23.30 9.59 -7.82
C TRP A 114 -24.44 8.56 -7.91
N ILE A 115 -25.70 9.04 -8.03
CA ILE A 115 -26.85 8.16 -8.18
C ILE A 115 -26.74 7.30 -9.44
N SER A 116 -26.33 7.89 -10.58
CA SER A 116 -26.13 7.10 -11.81
C SER A 116 -25.06 6.02 -11.65
N PHE A 117 -23.97 6.30 -10.93
CA PHE A 117 -22.91 5.31 -10.68
C PHE A 117 -23.33 4.19 -9.72
N ILE A 118 -24.19 4.47 -8.73
CA ILE A 118 -24.63 3.44 -7.79
C ILE A 118 -25.73 2.57 -8.37
N GLN A 119 -26.69 3.18 -9.07
CA GLN A 119 -27.86 2.48 -9.59
C GLN A 119 -27.49 1.47 -10.67
N GLY A 120 -26.34 1.63 -11.33
CA GLY A 120 -25.80 0.67 -12.28
C GLY A 120 -26.75 0.49 -13.46
N ASP A 121 -26.78 1.46 -14.37
CA ASP A 121 -27.50 1.29 -15.63
C ASP A 121 -26.85 0.16 -16.46
N LYS A 122 -27.66 -0.54 -17.25
CA LYS A 122 -27.17 -1.67 -18.09
C LYS A 122 -26.02 -1.19 -18.98
N GLY A 123 -24.82 -1.73 -18.75
CA GLY A 123 -23.61 -1.39 -19.50
C GLY A 123 -22.69 -0.38 -18.80
N ASP A 124 -22.95 -0.03 -17.54
CA ASP A 124 -22.03 0.82 -16.78
C ASP A 124 -20.73 0.07 -16.44
N PHE A 125 -19.71 0.33 -17.26
CA PHE A 125 -18.36 -0.19 -17.11
C PHE A 125 -17.67 0.27 -15.81
N LEU A 126 -18.09 1.41 -15.23
CA LEU A 126 -17.46 2.00 -14.05
C LEU A 126 -18.07 1.51 -12.74
N TRP A 127 -19.27 0.93 -12.77
CA TRP A 127 -19.95 0.40 -11.59
C TRP A 127 -19.06 -0.56 -10.75
N PRO A 128 -18.34 -1.54 -11.33
CA PRO A 128 -17.47 -2.42 -10.55
C PRO A 128 -16.36 -1.67 -9.83
N THR A 129 -15.76 -0.67 -10.47
CA THR A 129 -14.72 0.16 -9.85
C THR A 129 -15.28 0.98 -8.71
N MET A 130 -16.42 1.64 -8.91
CA MET A 130 -17.08 2.45 -7.88
C MET A 130 -17.50 1.59 -6.68
N ASN A 131 -18.04 0.41 -6.92
CA ASN A 131 -18.41 -0.54 -5.87
C ASN A 131 -17.17 -0.97 -5.04
N ARG A 132 -16.03 -1.24 -5.70
CA ARG A 132 -14.78 -1.59 -5.01
C ARG A 132 -14.21 -0.43 -4.21
N VAL A 133 -14.29 0.77 -4.75
CA VAL A 133 -13.84 1.99 -4.07
C VAL A 133 -14.69 2.27 -2.82
N GLN A 134 -16.00 2.03 -2.87
CA GLN A 134 -16.87 2.10 -1.69
C GLN A 134 -16.45 1.07 -0.63
N GLN A 135 -16.28 -0.20 -1.02
CA GLN A 135 -15.83 -1.26 -0.09
C GLN A 135 -14.48 -0.91 0.57
N LEU A 136 -13.53 -0.39 -0.22
CA LEU A 136 -12.23 0.06 0.27
C LEU A 136 -12.37 1.11 1.39
N VAL A 137 -13.27 2.08 1.22
CA VAL A 137 -13.49 3.15 2.21
C VAL A 137 -14.30 2.66 3.40
N GLU A 138 -15.32 1.84 3.18
CA GLU A 138 -16.22 1.39 4.26
C GLU A 138 -15.59 0.33 5.16
N GLN A 139 -14.70 -0.51 4.62
CA GLN A 139 -14.13 -1.64 5.35
C GLN A 139 -12.67 -1.40 5.71
N ASN A 140 -11.82 -1.09 4.71
CA ASN A 140 -10.38 -1.05 4.96
C ASN A 140 -9.98 0.20 5.73
N PHE A 141 -10.62 1.35 5.49
CA PHE A 141 -10.22 2.59 6.17
C PHE A 141 -10.41 2.52 7.70
N PRO A 142 -11.56 2.07 8.25
CA PRO A 142 -11.69 1.84 9.68
C PRO A 142 -10.70 0.82 10.23
N GLU A 143 -10.45 -0.29 9.51
CA GLU A 143 -9.48 -1.30 9.93
C GLU A 143 -8.07 -0.71 10.07
N LEU A 144 -7.60 0.03 9.05
CA LEU A 144 -6.29 0.68 9.06
C LEU A 144 -6.16 1.71 10.20
N VAL A 145 -7.24 2.41 10.54
CA VAL A 145 -7.26 3.34 11.68
C VAL A 145 -7.16 2.59 13.01
N ILE A 146 -7.88 1.48 13.17
CA ILE A 146 -7.83 0.66 14.39
C ILE A 146 -6.45 0.03 14.55
N GLU A 147 -5.86 -0.49 13.49
CA GLU A 147 -4.50 -1.03 13.45
C GLU A 147 -3.49 0.02 13.93
N LEU A 148 -3.51 1.21 13.32
CA LEU A 148 -2.64 2.33 13.73
C LEU A 148 -2.81 2.70 15.21
N ILE A 149 -4.05 2.80 15.71
CA ILE A 149 -4.29 3.12 17.12
C ILE A 149 -3.74 2.02 18.03
N SER A 150 -3.91 0.77 17.64
CA SER A 150 -3.48 -0.39 18.42
C SER A 150 -1.95 -0.44 18.51
N ASP A 151 -1.26 -0.24 17.38
CA ASP A 151 0.21 -0.16 17.31
C ASP A 151 0.75 0.94 18.23
N ILE A 152 0.17 2.15 18.16
CA ILE A 152 0.57 3.27 19.03
C ILE A 152 0.38 2.94 20.52
N LEU A 153 -0.68 2.20 20.87
CA LEU A 153 -0.92 1.79 22.26
C LEU A 153 0.06 0.72 22.72
N GLU A 154 0.44 -0.22 21.86
CA GLU A 154 1.43 -1.26 22.14
C GLU A 154 2.85 -0.70 22.30
N GLU A 155 3.25 0.23 21.43
CA GLU A 155 4.52 0.97 21.54
C GLU A 155 4.61 1.68 22.90
N ARG A 156 3.58 2.47 23.26
CA ARG A 156 3.54 3.19 24.54
C ARG A 156 3.55 2.27 25.75
N LYS A 157 2.91 1.10 25.66
CA LYS A 157 2.94 0.09 26.73
C LYS A 157 4.34 -0.50 26.88
N SER A 158 5.02 -0.77 25.76
CA SER A 158 6.39 -1.30 25.75
C SER A 158 7.38 -0.30 26.34
N GLU A 159 7.25 0.98 26.01
CA GLU A 159 8.03 2.08 26.59
C GLU A 159 7.81 2.21 28.11
N ARG A 160 6.54 2.13 28.57
CA ARG A 160 6.22 2.18 30.00
C ARG A 160 6.81 1.00 30.76
N ASN A 161 6.72 -0.20 30.21
CA ASN A 161 7.28 -1.40 30.83
C ASN A 161 8.82 -1.32 30.94
N HIS A 162 9.51 -0.76 29.93
CA HIS A 162 10.96 -0.52 29.99
C HIS A 162 11.35 0.58 30.99
N ALA A 163 10.49 1.58 31.21
CA ALA A 163 10.72 2.64 32.18
C ALA A 163 10.47 2.22 33.64
N GLU A 164 9.69 1.16 33.88
CA GLU A 164 9.40 0.60 35.21
C GLU A 164 10.42 -0.46 35.67
N ASP A 165 11.34 -0.89 34.79
CA ASP A 165 12.38 -1.89 35.08
C ASP A 165 13.84 -1.34 35.25
N PRO A 166 14.12 -0.14 35.82
CA PRO A 166 15.49 0.34 36.00
C PRO A 166 16.16 -0.17 37.29
N MET A 167 15.63 -1.20 37.95
CA MET A 167 16.16 -1.66 39.25
C MET A 167 16.38 -3.17 39.31
N ASN A 168 17.17 -3.70 38.37
CA ASN A 168 17.91 -4.96 38.49
C ASN A 168 19.16 -4.93 37.57
N ALA A 169 20.12 -4.06 37.89
CA ALA A 169 21.49 -4.11 37.39
C ALA A 169 22.45 -3.66 38.49
#